data_AF-A0A1G0Z7B7-F1
#
_entry.id   AF-A0A1G0Z7B7-F1
#
_cell.length_a   1.000
_cell.length_b   1.000
_cell.length_c   1.000
_cell.angle_alpha   90.00
_cell.angle_beta   90.00
_cell.angle_gamma   90.00
#
_symmetry.space_group_name_H-M   'P 1'
#
loop_
_entity.id
_entity.type
_entity.pdbx_description
1 polymer ?
#
loop_
_entity_poly.entity_id
_entity_poly.type
_entity_poly.pdbx_seq_one_letter_code
_entity_poly.pdbx_strand_id
1 'polypeptide(L)'
;MIKLIAIVQCDITLERCPGFFCDRAFVNKTGGFEKIDYDKNTRKLNISCGGCCGKAIHRKLALLAQKAKKFDNIEKDEILVKLASCITKDNYHGSKCPNLDYITRLINGLGMKLSLDTHVSKKAEERRASGVYEK
;
A
#
# COMPACT_ATOMS: atom_id res chain seq x y z
N MET A 1 7.16 -16.80 -4.18
CA MET A 1 5.72 -16.44 -4.22
C MET A 1 5.44 -15.48 -3.08
N ILE A 2 4.56 -14.50 -3.24
CA ILE A 2 4.21 -13.57 -2.14
C ILE A 2 3.29 -14.29 -1.16
N LYS A 3 3.63 -14.29 0.14
CA LYS A 3 2.83 -14.89 1.22
C LYS A 3 2.10 -13.85 2.08
N LEU A 4 2.59 -12.62 2.10
CA LEU A 4 2.03 -11.52 2.88
C LEU A 4 2.06 -10.22 2.09
N ILE A 5 0.92 -9.53 2.00
CA ILE A 5 0.84 -8.17 1.46
C ILE A 5 0.55 -7.18 2.59
N ALA A 6 1.49 -6.26 2.83
CA ALA A 6 1.31 -5.14 3.75
C ALA A 6 0.78 -3.93 2.98
N ILE A 7 -0.51 -3.65 3.09
CA ILE A 7 -1.13 -2.48 2.47
C ILE A 7 -0.92 -1.27 3.39
N VAL A 8 -0.17 -0.29 2.91
CA VAL A 8 0.11 0.96 3.64
C VAL A 8 -0.85 2.04 3.18
N GLN A 9 -1.64 2.59 4.09
CA GLN A 9 -2.62 3.63 3.82
C GLN A 9 -2.24 4.95 4.51
N CYS A 10 -2.67 6.08 3.96
CA CYS A 10 -2.48 7.38 4.59
C CYS A 10 -3.19 7.42 5.95
N ASP A 11 -2.50 7.88 6.98
CA ASP A 11 -3.00 7.97 8.35
C ASP A 11 -4.21 8.92 8.45
N ILE A 12 -4.10 10.11 7.84
CA ILE A 12 -5.19 11.10 7.78
C ILE A 12 -6.38 10.54 7.00
N THR A 13 -6.14 9.86 5.87
CA THR A 13 -7.24 9.27 5.10
C THR A 13 -7.95 8.17 5.89
N LEU A 14 -7.23 7.40 6.71
CA LEU A 14 -7.79 6.32 7.53
C LEU A 14 -8.71 6.83 8.66
N GLU A 15 -8.60 8.10 9.08
CA GLU A 15 -9.55 8.71 10.03
C GLU A 15 -10.99 8.69 9.50
N ARG A 16 -11.17 8.68 8.18
CA ARG A 16 -12.48 8.61 7.50
C ARG A 16 -12.69 7.32 6.70
N CYS A 17 -11.65 6.83 6.04
CA CYS A 17 -11.73 5.71 5.10
C CYS A 17 -11.30 4.42 5.77
N PRO A 18 -12.20 3.45 6.00
CA PRO A 18 -11.85 2.19 6.67
C PRO A 18 -11.05 1.21 5.78
N GLY A 19 -10.71 1.59 4.54
CA GLY A 19 -9.96 0.73 3.63
C GLY A 19 -10.78 -0.33 2.89
N PHE A 20 -12.12 -0.28 2.95
CA PHE A 20 -13.01 -1.27 2.33
C PHE A 20 -12.71 -1.54 0.83
N PHE A 21 -12.45 -0.52 0.03
CA PHE A 21 -12.13 -0.72 -1.38
C PHE A 21 -10.72 -1.28 -1.61
N CYS A 22 -9.76 -1.01 -0.71
CA CYS A 22 -8.45 -1.65 -0.77
C CYS A 22 -8.58 -3.15 -0.47
N ASP A 23 -9.41 -3.48 0.53
CA ASP A 23 -9.76 -4.84 0.91
C ASP A 23 -10.40 -5.61 -0.25
N ARG A 24 -11.45 -5.04 -0.85
CA ARG A 24 -12.14 -5.60 -2.02
C ARG A 24 -11.21 -5.74 -3.23
N ALA A 25 -10.33 -4.77 -3.48
CA ALA A 25 -9.39 -4.84 -4.59
C ALA A 25 -8.40 -6.00 -4.43
N PHE A 26 -7.94 -6.26 -3.20
CA PHE A 26 -7.11 -7.42 -2.88
C PHE A 26 -7.85 -8.74 -3.09
N VAL A 27 -9.08 -8.88 -2.57
CA VAL A 27 -9.86 -10.12 -2.69
C VAL A 27 -10.18 -10.43 -4.16
N ASN A 28 -10.59 -9.42 -4.92
CA ASN A 28 -11.03 -9.59 -6.29
C ASN A 28 -9.88 -9.53 -7.31
N LYS A 29 -8.64 -9.31 -6.88
CA LYS A 29 -7.46 -9.10 -7.76
C LYS A 29 -7.69 -8.03 -8.84
N THR A 30 -8.15 -6.85 -8.43
CA THR A 30 -8.45 -5.74 -9.34
C THR A 30 -7.55 -4.53 -9.10
N GLY A 31 -7.44 -3.64 -10.09
CA GLY A 31 -6.68 -2.40 -9.97
C GLY A 31 -5.20 -2.68 -9.75
N GLY A 32 -4.62 -2.14 -8.67
CA GLY A 32 -3.19 -2.31 -8.36
C GLY A 32 -2.76 -3.77 -8.13
N PHE A 33 -3.68 -4.72 -8.01
CA PHE A 33 -3.39 -6.12 -7.74
C PHE A 33 -3.32 -7.04 -8.96
N GLU A 34 -3.77 -6.59 -10.13
CA GLU A 34 -3.95 -7.44 -11.33
C GLU A 34 -2.66 -8.14 -11.79
N LYS A 35 -1.51 -7.46 -11.65
CA LYS A 35 -0.20 -7.94 -12.10
C LYS A 35 0.63 -8.60 -11.00
N ILE A 36 0.07 -8.77 -9.79
CA ILE A 36 0.80 -9.35 -8.67
C ILE A 36 0.52 -10.85 -8.61
N ASP A 37 1.59 -11.63 -8.62
CA ASP A 37 1.52 -13.07 -8.41
C ASP A 37 1.40 -13.41 -6.91
N TYR A 38 0.15 -13.62 -6.48
CA TYR A 38 -0.22 -14.10 -5.15
C TYR A 38 -1.44 -15.01 -5.23
N ASP A 39 -1.60 -15.90 -4.26
CA ASP A 39 -2.66 -16.91 -4.23
C ASP A 39 -3.77 -16.59 -3.21
N LYS A 40 -4.69 -17.54 -3.00
CA LYS A 40 -5.78 -17.40 -2.02
C LYS A 40 -5.31 -17.52 -0.55
N ASN A 41 -4.14 -18.11 -0.32
CA ASN A 41 -3.56 -18.30 1.02
C ASN A 41 -2.73 -17.10 1.46
N THR A 42 -2.42 -16.20 0.53
CA THR A 42 -1.70 -14.96 0.78
C THR A 42 -2.46 -14.13 1.81
N ARG A 43 -1.81 -13.78 2.91
CA ARG A 43 -2.40 -12.93 3.95
C ARG A 43 -2.27 -11.47 3.55
N LYS A 44 -3.20 -10.64 4.01
CA LYS A 44 -3.07 -9.18 3.95
C LYS A 44 -3.02 -8.59 5.34
N LEU A 45 -2.37 -7.44 5.46
CA LEU A 45 -2.42 -6.62 6.67
C LEU A 45 -2.47 -5.16 6.25
N ASN A 46 -3.44 -4.42 6.79
CA ASN A 46 -3.55 -2.98 6.58
C ASN A 46 -2.79 -2.26 7.69
N ILE A 47 -1.88 -1.36 7.32
CA ILE A 47 -1.20 -0.46 8.25
C ILE A 47 -1.34 0.99 7.81
N SER A 48 -1.41 1.91 8.76
CA SER A 48 -1.26 3.33 8.45
C SER A 48 0.20 3.71 8.22
N CYS A 49 0.45 4.77 7.44
CA CYS A 49 1.78 5.38 7.31
C CYS A 49 2.29 5.99 8.63
N GLY A 50 1.39 6.18 9.62
CA GLY A 50 1.68 6.75 10.93
C GLY A 50 1.94 8.25 10.92
N GLY A 51 1.24 8.97 10.05
CA GLY A 51 1.26 10.43 9.95
C GLY A 51 2.43 10.98 9.14
N CYS A 52 2.38 12.28 8.83
CA CYS A 52 3.47 12.97 8.14
C CYS A 52 4.68 13.12 9.09
N CYS A 53 5.91 12.81 8.65
CA CYS A 53 6.41 12.55 7.29
C CYS A 53 6.50 11.06 6.86
N GLY A 54 5.82 10.14 7.54
CA GLY A 54 5.84 8.70 7.19
C GLY A 54 6.98 7.90 7.83
N LYS A 55 7.76 8.49 8.74
CA LYS A 55 8.88 7.84 9.46
C LYS A 55 8.48 6.58 10.23
N ALA A 56 7.21 6.46 10.62
CA ALA A 56 6.70 5.28 11.30
C ALA A 56 6.72 4.02 10.41
N ILE A 57 6.66 4.17 9.07
CA ILE A 57 6.67 3.05 8.12
C ILE A 57 7.90 2.17 8.32
N HIS A 58 9.10 2.76 8.45
CA HIS A 58 10.32 1.99 8.61
C HIS A 58 10.26 1.07 9.83
N ARG A 59 9.84 1.61 11.00
CA ARG A 59 9.72 0.82 12.24
C ARG A 59 8.63 -0.25 12.14
N LYS A 60 7.47 0.08 11.58
CA LYS A 60 6.34 -0.85 11.39
C LYS A 60 6.73 -2.02 10.49
N LEU A 61 7.37 -1.75 9.36
CA LEU A 61 7.78 -2.78 8.40
C LEU A 61 8.96 -3.63 8.90
N ALA A 62 9.93 -3.01 9.59
CA ALA A 62 11.01 -3.76 10.22
C ALA A 62 10.47 -4.74 11.28
N LEU A 63 9.53 -4.28 12.12
CA LEU A 63 8.84 -5.14 13.07
C LEU A 63 8.02 -6.23 12.38
N LEU A 64 7.27 -5.88 11.32
CA LEU A 64 6.49 -6.85 10.55
C LEU A 64 7.37 -7.98 10.01
N ALA A 65 8.49 -7.65 9.37
CA ALA A 65 9.41 -8.64 8.82
C ALA A 65 9.98 -9.54 9.94
N GLN A 66 10.37 -8.97 11.08
CA GLN A 66 10.85 -9.75 12.22
C GLN A 66 9.78 -10.72 12.76
N LYS A 67 8.54 -10.26 12.91
CA LYS A 67 7.44 -11.08 13.47
C LYS A 67 6.97 -12.14 12.48
N ALA A 68 6.83 -11.79 11.20
CA ALA A 68 6.44 -12.72 10.15
C ALA A 68 7.46 -13.87 10.01
N LYS A 69 8.77 -13.57 10.09
CA LYS A 69 9.80 -14.60 10.14
C LYS A 69 9.71 -15.47 11.40
N LYS A 70 9.61 -14.85 12.57
CA LYS A 70 9.61 -15.56 13.86
C LYS A 70 8.41 -16.51 14.03
N PHE A 71 7.22 -16.08 13.65
CA PHE A 71 5.99 -16.80 13.99
C PHE A 71 5.41 -17.61 12.83
N ASP A 72 5.72 -17.24 11.58
CA ASP A 72 5.13 -17.87 10.41
C ASP A 72 6.17 -18.32 9.37
N ASN A 73 7.47 -18.17 9.66
CA ASN A 73 8.55 -18.47 8.74
C ASN A 73 8.39 -17.81 7.34
N ILE A 74 7.86 -16.58 7.33
CA ILE A 74 7.75 -15.76 6.12
C ILE A 74 9.01 -14.91 5.99
N GLU A 75 9.77 -15.13 4.94
CA GLU A 75 10.97 -14.36 4.66
C GLU A 75 10.63 -12.98 4.10
N LYS A 76 11.58 -12.04 4.23
CA LYS A 76 11.35 -10.63 3.86
C LYS A 76 10.96 -10.46 2.38
N ASP A 77 11.54 -11.26 1.49
CA ASP A 77 11.25 -11.25 0.05
C ASP A 77 9.92 -11.91 -0.30
N GLU A 78 9.28 -12.61 0.63
CA GLU A 78 7.91 -13.14 0.52
C GLU A 78 6.86 -12.13 0.98
N ILE A 79 7.30 -10.96 1.49
CA ILE A 79 6.44 -9.83 1.89
C ILE A 79 6.45 -8.77 0.79
N LEU A 80 5.26 -8.40 0.30
CA LEU A 80 5.06 -7.26 -0.58
C LEU A 80 4.48 -6.08 0.19
N VAL A 81 5.18 -4.95 0.17
CA VAL A 81 4.64 -3.68 0.65
C VAL A 81 3.87 -3.03 -0.48
N LYS A 82 2.62 -2.65 -0.23
CA LYS A 82 1.76 -2.01 -1.22
C LYS A 82 1.29 -0.65 -0.73
N LEU A 83 1.79 0.42 -1.32
CA LEU A 83 1.33 1.77 -0.99
C LEU A 83 -0.04 1.99 -1.64
N ALA A 84 -1.06 2.29 -0.82
CA ALA A 84 -2.42 2.45 -1.29
C ALA A 84 -2.59 3.70 -2.18
N SER A 85 -3.65 3.68 -3.00
CA SER A 85 -3.95 4.77 -3.93
C SER A 85 -4.14 6.13 -3.26
N CYS A 86 -4.53 6.16 -1.97
CA CYS A 86 -4.62 7.40 -1.19
C CYS A 86 -3.26 8.04 -0.87
N ILE A 87 -2.15 7.32 -1.02
CA ILE A 87 -0.78 7.84 -0.89
C ILE A 87 -0.22 8.17 -2.28
N THR A 88 -0.47 7.30 -3.26
CA THR A 88 0.29 7.29 -4.53
C THR A 88 -0.32 8.16 -5.63
N LYS A 89 -1.60 8.49 -5.54
CA LYS A 89 -2.34 9.19 -6.60
C LYS A 89 -3.18 10.33 -6.06
N ASP A 90 -3.40 11.34 -6.87
CA ASP A 90 -4.47 12.32 -6.65
C ASP A 90 -5.85 11.64 -6.83
N ASN A 91 -6.75 11.84 -5.88
CA ASN A 91 -8.05 11.15 -5.85
C ASN A 91 -9.07 11.91 -4.98
N TYR A 92 -10.23 11.30 -4.73
CA TYR A 92 -11.30 11.89 -3.91
C TYR A 92 -10.86 12.29 -2.49
N HIS A 93 -9.88 11.59 -1.90
CA HIS A 93 -9.35 11.89 -0.58
C HIS A 93 -8.42 13.10 -0.57
N GLY A 94 -7.90 13.50 -1.72
CA GLY A 94 -6.95 14.60 -1.87
C GLY A 94 -5.83 14.27 -2.84
N SER A 95 -4.88 15.19 -2.91
CA SER A 95 -3.69 15.08 -3.74
C SER A 95 -2.77 13.93 -3.30
N LYS A 96 -1.87 13.56 -4.20
CA LYS A 96 -0.80 12.60 -3.94
C LYS A 96 0.01 13.01 -2.70
N CYS A 97 0.46 12.02 -1.93
CA CYS A 97 1.25 12.29 -0.73
C CYS A 97 2.57 13.00 -1.10
N PRO A 98 2.89 14.16 -0.47
CA PRO A 98 4.13 14.89 -0.74
C PRO A 98 5.38 14.13 -0.28
N ASN A 99 5.22 13.13 0.60
CA ASN A 99 6.32 12.33 1.15
C ASN A 99 6.51 10.99 0.41
N LEU A 100 5.84 10.75 -0.73
CA LEU A 100 5.89 9.45 -1.41
C LEU A 100 7.33 8.99 -1.68
N ASP A 101 8.18 9.85 -2.23
CA ASP A 101 9.57 9.49 -2.57
C ASP A 101 10.41 9.17 -1.33
N TYR A 102 10.16 9.89 -0.23
CA TYR A 102 10.79 9.59 1.06
C TYR A 102 10.35 8.23 1.60
N ILE A 103 9.04 7.95 1.58
CA ILE A 103 8.48 6.67 2.02
C ILE A 103 9.04 5.51 1.19
N THR A 104 9.06 5.66 -0.14
CA THR A 104 9.64 4.68 -1.06
C THR A 104 11.10 4.39 -0.73
N ARG A 105 11.92 5.42 -0.47
CA ARG A 105 13.32 5.22 -0.05
C ARG A 105 13.45 4.46 1.26
N LEU A 106 12.59 4.73 2.26
CA LEU A 106 12.59 3.99 3.52
C LEU A 106 12.27 2.51 3.32
N ILE A 107 11.29 2.19 2.47
CA ILE A 107 10.89 0.80 2.17
C ILE A 107 11.99 0.08 1.41
N ASN A 108 12.57 0.71 0.39
CA ASN A 108 13.67 0.14 -0.39
C ASN A 108 14.92 -0.07 0.48
N GLY A 109 15.22 0.85 1.40
CA GLY A 109 16.32 0.71 2.36
C GLY A 109 16.18 -0.50 3.30
N LEU A 110 14.95 -0.98 3.54
CA LEU A 110 14.71 -2.23 4.27
C LEU A 110 14.94 -3.49 3.41
N GLY A 111 15.09 -3.35 2.09
CA GLY A 111 15.22 -4.46 1.14
C GLY A 111 13.90 -5.23 0.93
N MET A 112 12.75 -4.55 1.04
CA MET A 112 11.43 -5.16 0.85
C MET A 112 10.91 -4.93 -0.57
N LYS A 113 10.11 -5.87 -1.09
CA LYS A 113 9.39 -5.67 -2.35
C LYS A 113 8.35 -4.57 -2.18
N LEU A 114 8.24 -3.69 -3.17
CA LEU A 114 7.31 -2.56 -3.18
C LEU A 114 6.46 -2.57 -4.45
N SER A 115 5.18 -2.29 -4.31
CA SER A 115 4.23 -2.03 -5.39
C SER A 115 3.34 -0.85 -5.03
N LEU A 116 2.85 -0.13 -6.04
CA LEU A 116 1.99 1.04 -5.86
C LEU A 116 0.53 0.70 -6.16
N ASP A 117 -0.34 1.56 -5.66
CA ASP A 117 -1.80 1.56 -5.82
C ASP A 117 -2.51 0.34 -5.22
N THR A 118 -3.78 0.55 -4.88
CA THR A 118 -4.71 -0.52 -4.50
C THR A 118 -5.96 -0.40 -5.34
N HIS A 119 -6.99 0.28 -4.82
CA HIS A 119 -8.22 0.51 -5.56
C HIS A 119 -8.01 1.58 -6.63
N VAL A 120 -8.41 1.28 -7.85
CA VAL A 120 -8.43 2.21 -8.98
C VAL A 120 -9.90 2.51 -9.32
N SER A 121 -10.32 3.74 -9.07
CA SER A 121 -11.69 4.18 -9.36
C SER A 121 -11.80 4.70 -10.78
N LYS A 122 -12.75 4.17 -11.57
CA LYS A 122 -13.02 4.65 -12.94
C LYS A 122 -13.21 6.18 -13.00
N LYS A 123 -13.99 6.73 -12.06
CA LYS A 123 -14.24 8.18 -11.95
C LYS A 123 -12.97 8.98 -11.64
N ALA A 124 -12.07 8.43 -10.82
CA ALA A 124 -10.79 9.09 -10.54
C ALA A 124 -9.85 9.05 -11.75
N GLU A 125 -9.84 7.94 -12.50
CA GLU A 125 -9.08 7.84 -13.76
C GLU A 125 -9.61 8.81 -14.82
N GLU A 126 -10.93 8.93 -14.97
CA GLU A 126 -11.56 9.93 -15.87
C GLU A 126 -11.15 11.36 -15.50
N ARG A 127 -11.12 11.70 -14.20
CA ARG A 127 -10.67 13.02 -13.72
C ARG A 127 -9.18 13.27 -13.97
N ARG A 128 -8.32 12.25 -13.86
CA ARG A 128 -6.89 12.38 -14.24
C ARG A 128 -6.70 12.49 -15.74
N ALA A 129 -7.52 11.80 -16.53
CA ALA A 129 -7.51 11.91 -17.98
C ALA A 129 -7.93 13.30 -18.44
N SER A 130 -8.91 13.92 -17.76
CA SER A 130 -9.39 15.28 -18.04
C SER A 130 -8.53 16.39 -17.40
N GLY A 131 -7.43 16.05 -16.71
CA GLY A 131 -6.55 17.02 -16.05
C GLY A 131 -7.11 17.69 -14.78
N VAL A 132 -8.24 17.20 -14.26
CA VAL A 132 -8.82 17.69 -12.99
C VAL A 132 -8.02 17.19 -11.79
N TYR A 133 -7.45 15.99 -11.92
CA TYR A 133 -6.51 15.40 -10.95
C TYR A 133 -5.14 15.22 -11.57
N GLU A 134 -4.10 15.37 -10.74
CA GLU A 134 -2.73 15.08 -11.15
C GLU A 134 -2.52 13.58 -11.39
N LYS A 135 -1.68 13.24 -12.38
CA LYS A 135 -1.36 11.85 -12.76
C LYS A 135 -0.37 11.19 -11.81
#